data_AF-A0A3D8QAH2-F1
#
_entry.id   AF-A0A3D8QAH2-F1
#
_cell.length_a   1.000
_cell.length_b   1.000
_cell.length_c   1.000
_cell.angle_alpha   90.00
_cell.angle_beta   90.00
_cell.angle_gamma   90.00
#
_symmetry.space_group_name_H-M   'P 1'
#
loop_
_entity.id
_entity.type
_entity.pdbx_description
1 polymer ?
#
loop_
_entity_poly.entity_id
_entity_poly.type
_entity_poly.pdbx_seq_one_letter_code
_entity_poly.pdbx_strand_id
1 'polypeptide(L)'
;MAMVHKLTPYVAVKQVLRNHSTVVEFDAHHFKDVASKVKGVKKGLGKEHLKAIKQHVPAPRSEHDRLRDISIIQSESIVTVVFDNTNAPLSTSITDFQHAQGLDYYAAVLAVHDREELQRLLCRQSPDLFT
;
A
#
# COMPACT_ATOMS: atom_id res chain seq x y z
N MET A 1 -6.76 -52.99 -0.32
CA MET A 1 -7.77 -51.91 -0.35
C MET A 1 -7.03 -50.57 -0.23
N ALA A 2 -6.69 -49.95 -1.36
CA ALA A 2 -6.03 -48.64 -1.36
C ALA A 2 -7.09 -47.55 -1.18
N MET A 3 -7.04 -46.87 -0.05
CA MET A 3 -7.90 -45.75 0.29
C MET A 3 -7.39 -44.52 -0.50
N VAL A 4 -7.86 -44.38 -1.74
CA VAL A 4 -7.60 -43.20 -2.56
C VAL A 4 -8.28 -42.02 -1.88
N HIS A 5 -7.50 -41.22 -1.15
CA HIS A 5 -7.91 -39.92 -0.65
C HIS A 5 -8.26 -39.04 -1.85
N LYS A 6 -9.53 -39.07 -2.26
CA LYS A 6 -10.12 -38.07 -3.13
C LYS A 6 -10.08 -36.74 -2.35
N LEU A 7 -9.01 -35.96 -2.56
CA LEU A 7 -8.99 -34.55 -2.21
C LEU A 7 -10.13 -33.90 -2.98
N THR A 8 -11.23 -33.65 -2.27
CA THR A 8 -12.39 -32.95 -2.83
C THR A 8 -11.93 -31.59 -3.35
N PRO A 9 -12.49 -31.09 -4.47
CA PRO A 9 -12.10 -29.81 -5.07
C PRO A 9 -12.13 -28.64 -4.05
N TYR A 10 -12.99 -28.77 -3.03
CA TYR A 10 -13.09 -27.88 -1.88
C TYR A 10 -11.79 -27.72 -1.07
N VAL A 11 -11.03 -28.79 -0.86
CA VAL A 11 -9.76 -28.74 -0.13
C VAL A 11 -8.66 -28.08 -0.96
N ALA A 12 -8.64 -28.34 -2.27
CA ALA A 12 -7.70 -27.72 -3.19
C ALA A 12 -7.94 -26.20 -3.30
N VAL A 13 -9.19 -25.75 -3.45
CA VAL A 13 -9.53 -24.32 -3.53
C VAL A 13 -9.21 -23.60 -2.22
N LYS A 14 -9.52 -24.20 -1.05
CA LYS A 14 -9.13 -23.64 0.25
C LYS A 14 -7.61 -23.55 0.43
N GLN A 15 -6.87 -24.55 -0.03
CA GLN A 15 -5.41 -24.55 0.07
C GLN A 15 -4.79 -23.50 -0.87
N VAL A 16 -5.30 -23.34 -2.09
CA VAL A 16 -4.85 -22.32 -3.05
C VAL A 16 -5.14 -20.92 -2.51
N LEU A 17 -6.37 -20.63 -2.07
CA LEU A 17 -6.71 -19.33 -1.47
C LEU A 17 -5.87 -19.04 -0.21
N ARG A 18 -5.60 -20.05 0.63
CA ARG A 18 -4.72 -19.94 1.79
C ARG A 18 -3.29 -19.57 1.37
N ASN A 19 -2.73 -20.23 0.36
CA ASN A 19 -1.37 -19.95 -0.13
C ASN A 19 -1.24 -18.53 -0.70
N HIS A 20 -2.25 -18.03 -1.42
CA HIS A 20 -2.25 -16.67 -1.94
C HIS A 20 -2.39 -15.62 -0.83
N SER A 21 -3.27 -15.86 0.15
CA SER A 21 -3.41 -14.99 1.31
C SER A 21 -2.10 -14.88 2.12
N THR A 22 -1.38 -16.00 2.30
CA THR A 22 -0.08 -15.99 3.00
C THR A 22 1.02 -15.24 2.25
N VAL A 23 1.03 -15.29 0.91
CA VAL A 23 2.01 -14.54 0.09
C VAL A 23 1.71 -13.04 0.14
N VAL A 24 0.44 -12.64 0.03
CA VAL A 24 0.03 -11.23 0.11
C VAL A 24 0.33 -10.64 1.50
N GLU A 25 0.13 -11.43 2.56
CA GLU A 25 0.44 -11.02 3.94
C GLU A 25 1.96 -10.89 4.18
N PHE A 26 2.76 -11.85 3.68
CA PHE A 26 4.22 -11.76 3.75
C PHE A 26 4.76 -10.53 3.01
N ASP A 27 4.25 -10.28 1.80
CA ASP A 27 4.62 -9.09 1.03
C ASP A 27 4.24 -7.80 1.78
N ALA A 28 3.03 -7.74 2.37
CA ALA A 28 2.62 -6.59 3.16
C ALA A 28 3.55 -6.36 4.36
N HIS A 29 4.05 -7.43 5.01
CA HIS A 29 5.05 -7.32 6.06
C HIS A 29 6.37 -6.74 5.53
N HIS A 30 6.85 -7.19 4.36
CA HIS A 30 8.06 -6.65 3.74
C HIS A 30 7.96 -5.13 3.53
N PHE A 31 6.84 -4.65 2.99
CA PHE A 31 6.65 -3.20 2.79
C PHE A 31 6.46 -2.43 4.11
N LYS A 32 5.87 -3.06 5.14
CA LYS A 32 5.84 -2.48 6.50
C LYS A 32 7.24 -2.31 7.08
N ASP A 33 8.15 -3.25 6.82
CA ASP A 33 9.55 -3.15 7.24
C ASP A 33 10.27 -2.02 6.49
N VAL A 34 10.07 -1.90 5.18
CA VAL A 34 10.62 -0.79 4.38
C VAL A 34 10.12 0.55 4.89
N ALA A 35 8.81 0.70 5.11
CA ALA A 35 8.21 1.92 5.65
C ALA A 35 8.75 2.25 7.06
N SER A 36 9.01 1.23 7.89
CA SER A 36 9.57 1.40 9.23
C SER A 36 11.05 1.81 9.20
N LYS A 37 11.83 1.29 8.26
CA LYS A 37 13.23 1.71 8.04
C LYS A 37 13.31 3.19 7.67
N VAL A 38 12.45 3.67 6.78
CA VAL A 38 12.42 5.09 6.38
C VAL A 38 12.09 5.99 7.58
N LYS A 39 11.14 5.59 8.44
CA LYS A 39 10.84 6.31 9.69
C LYS A 39 12.01 6.38 10.68
N GLY A 40 12.89 5.38 10.65
CA GLY A 40 14.04 5.27 11.54
C GLY A 40 15.27 6.09 11.10
N VAL A 41 15.26 6.69 9.90
CA VAL A 41 16.42 7.43 9.38
C VAL A 41 16.61 8.74 10.14
N LYS A 42 17.83 8.93 10.69
CA LYS A 42 18.23 10.19 11.34
C LYS A 42 18.27 11.32 10.31
N LYS A 43 17.69 12.48 10.65
CA LYS A 43 17.51 13.64 9.73
C LYS A 43 16.66 13.31 8.49
N GLY A 44 15.82 12.28 8.56
CA GLY A 44 14.84 11.95 7.52
C GLY A 44 13.67 12.93 7.46
N LEU A 45 12.61 12.50 6.77
CA LEU A 45 11.38 13.27 6.61
C LEU A 45 10.71 13.58 7.96
N GLY A 46 10.09 14.77 8.08
CA GLY A 46 9.38 15.17 9.29
C GLY A 46 8.18 14.28 9.61
N LYS A 47 7.79 14.21 10.89
CA LYS A 47 6.62 13.41 11.33
C LYS A 47 5.32 13.85 10.65
N GLU A 48 5.15 15.15 10.43
CA GLU A 48 3.95 15.68 9.76
C GLU A 48 3.91 15.28 8.27
N HIS A 49 5.03 15.31 7.57
CA HIS A 49 5.12 14.82 6.18
C HIS A 49 4.80 13.32 6.08
N LEU A 50 5.35 12.50 6.98
CA LEU A 50 5.05 11.07 7.04
C LEU A 50 3.57 10.81 7.36
N LYS A 51 2.95 11.66 8.17
CA LYS A 51 1.52 11.60 8.50
C LYS A 51 0.66 11.98 7.30
N ALA A 52 1.03 13.03 6.56
CA ALA A 52 0.34 13.46 5.34
C ALA A 52 0.27 12.33 4.31
N ILE A 53 1.41 11.68 4.02
CA ILE A 53 1.45 10.51 3.13
C ILE A 53 0.53 9.40 3.64
N LYS A 54 0.60 9.07 4.94
CA LYS A 54 -0.20 7.99 5.51
C LYS A 54 -1.72 8.28 5.46
N GLN A 55 -2.12 9.55 5.52
CA GLN A 55 -3.51 9.97 5.41
C GLN A 55 -3.99 9.99 3.95
N HIS A 56 -3.11 10.33 3.02
CA HIS A 56 -3.44 10.40 1.60
C HIS A 56 -3.62 9.01 0.97
N VAL A 57 -2.83 7.98 1.35
CA VAL A 57 -2.95 6.64 0.74
C VAL A 57 -4.37 6.04 0.81
N PRO A 58 -5.07 6.00 1.96
CA PRO A 58 -6.44 5.47 2.03
C PRO A 58 -7.51 6.46 1.53
N ALA A 59 -7.14 7.61 0.96
CA ALA A 59 -8.09 8.58 0.43
C ALA A 59 -8.89 7.99 -0.74
N PRO A 60 -10.10 8.51 -1.02
CA PRO A 60 -10.90 8.04 -2.15
C PRO A 60 -10.18 8.30 -3.48
N ARG A 61 -10.48 7.46 -4.48
CA ARG A 61 -9.88 7.55 -5.82
C ARG A 61 -10.00 8.94 -6.46
N SER A 62 -11.12 9.63 -6.26
CA SER A 62 -11.33 10.99 -6.77
C SER A 62 -10.29 11.99 -6.25
N GLU A 63 -9.82 11.82 -5.01
CA GLU A 63 -8.77 12.68 -4.44
C GLU A 63 -7.39 12.32 -5.00
N HIS A 64 -7.12 11.02 -5.20
CA HIS A 64 -5.90 10.57 -5.88
C HIS A 64 -5.81 11.11 -7.31
N ASP A 65 -6.89 11.01 -8.07
CA ASP A 65 -6.95 11.50 -9.46
C ASP A 65 -6.74 13.02 -9.49
N ARG A 66 -7.42 13.76 -8.59
CA ARG A 66 -7.23 15.21 -8.45
C ARG A 66 -5.77 15.60 -8.18
N LEU A 67 -5.11 14.98 -7.21
CA LEU A 67 -3.71 15.31 -6.88
C LEU A 67 -2.75 14.85 -7.99
N ARG A 68 -3.06 13.75 -8.67
CA ARG A 68 -2.29 13.28 -9.83
C ARG A 68 -2.37 14.26 -11.00
N ASP A 69 -3.55 14.80 -11.29
CA ASP A 69 -3.72 15.82 -12.33
C ASP A 69 -2.91 17.07 -12.00
N ILE A 70 -2.94 17.52 -10.74
CA ILE A 70 -2.11 18.65 -10.28
C ILE A 70 -0.62 18.35 -10.47
N SER A 71 -0.16 17.16 -10.07
CA SER A 71 1.24 16.72 -10.24
C SER A 71 1.67 16.73 -11.71
N ILE A 72 0.82 16.27 -12.63
CA ILE A 72 1.08 16.29 -14.07
C ILE A 72 1.14 17.73 -14.59
N ILE A 73 0.16 18.56 -14.24
CA ILE A 73 0.06 19.96 -14.70
C ILE A 73 1.26 20.78 -14.22
N GLN A 74 1.64 20.61 -12.94
CA GLN A 74 2.73 21.36 -12.32
C GLN A 74 4.11 20.73 -12.59
N SER A 75 4.17 19.53 -13.16
CA SER A 75 5.40 18.76 -13.33
C SER A 75 6.16 18.53 -12.02
N GLU A 76 5.41 18.42 -10.92
CA GLU A 76 5.96 18.17 -9.58
C GLU A 76 5.70 16.72 -9.17
N SER A 77 6.50 16.23 -8.23
CA SER A 77 6.30 14.89 -7.71
C SER A 77 5.00 14.79 -6.91
N ILE A 78 4.40 13.59 -6.90
CA ILE A 78 3.18 13.34 -6.13
C ILE A 78 3.33 13.66 -4.63
N VAL A 79 4.52 13.42 -4.04
CA VAL A 79 4.75 13.70 -2.62
C VAL A 79 4.77 15.19 -2.32
N THR A 80 5.32 16.01 -3.22
CA THR A 80 5.29 17.48 -3.13
C THR A 80 3.85 17.97 -3.15
N VAL A 81 3.07 17.53 -4.14
CA VAL A 81 1.66 17.89 -4.28
C VAL A 81 0.83 17.47 -3.06
N VAL A 82 1.10 16.28 -2.51
CA VAL A 82 0.44 15.81 -1.27
C VAL A 82 0.78 16.73 -0.09
N PHE A 83 2.02 17.21 0.04
CA PHE A 83 2.42 18.13 1.10
C PHE A 83 1.84 19.54 0.95
N ASP A 84 1.68 20.00 -0.28
CA ASP A 84 1.09 21.32 -0.56
C ASP A 84 -0.44 21.33 -0.40
N ASN A 85 -1.09 20.18 -0.60
CA ASN A 85 -2.55 20.05 -0.53
C ASN A 85 -3.07 19.54 0.83
N THR A 86 -2.23 19.46 1.87
CA THR A 86 -2.71 19.23 3.23
C THR A 86 -3.44 20.44 3.80
N ASN A 87 -4.39 20.22 4.73
CA ASN A 87 -5.16 21.29 5.41
C ASN A 87 -4.28 22.43 5.97
N ALA A 88 -3.08 22.09 6.43
CA ALA A 88 -2.01 23.04 6.67
C ALA A 88 -0.86 22.67 5.71
N PRO A 89 -0.57 23.48 4.68
CA PRO A 89 0.51 23.18 3.74
C PRO A 89 1.83 23.00 4.48
N LEU A 90 2.47 21.86 4.25
CA LEU A 90 3.75 21.58 4.87
C LEU A 90 4.86 22.25 4.06
N SER A 91 5.96 22.62 4.72
CA SER A 91 7.12 23.15 4.01
C SER A 91 7.61 22.13 2.97
N THR A 92 7.58 22.53 1.72
CA THR A 92 8.15 21.82 0.56
C THR A 92 9.62 22.14 0.34
N SER A 93 10.22 23.01 1.16
CA SER A 93 11.67 23.21 1.25
C SER A 93 12.35 22.07 2.00
N ILE A 94 12.16 20.84 1.51
CA ILE A 94 12.86 19.64 1.96
C ILE A 94 14.07 19.37 1.07
N THR A 95 15.08 18.68 1.59
CA THR A 95 16.25 18.33 0.79
C THR A 95 15.94 17.22 -0.21
N ASP A 96 16.70 17.08 -1.29
CA ASP A 96 16.54 15.99 -2.26
C ASP A 96 16.57 14.60 -1.59
N PHE A 97 17.38 14.45 -0.55
CA PHE A 97 17.44 13.21 0.25
C PHE A 97 16.14 12.94 1.01
N GLN A 98 15.56 13.98 1.61
CA GLN A 98 14.26 13.89 2.28
C GLN A 98 13.15 13.62 1.26
N HIS A 99 13.18 14.28 0.12
CA HIS A 99 12.24 14.07 -0.98
C HIS A 99 12.26 12.62 -1.49
N ALA A 100 13.44 12.07 -1.76
CA ALA A 100 13.61 10.67 -2.15
C ALA A 100 13.06 9.70 -1.09
N GLN A 101 13.33 9.95 0.20
CA GLN A 101 12.71 9.17 1.29
C GLN A 101 11.19 9.29 1.31
N GLY A 102 10.65 10.46 1.00
CA GLY A 102 9.22 10.67 0.88
C GLY A 102 8.61 9.79 -0.19
N LEU A 103 9.25 9.70 -1.36
CA LEU A 103 8.83 8.81 -2.45
C LEU A 103 8.91 7.34 -2.06
N ASP A 104 10.03 6.90 -1.46
CA ASP A 104 10.19 5.52 -1.00
C ASP A 104 9.14 5.16 0.05
N TYR A 105 8.87 6.06 0.99
CA TYR A 105 7.85 5.88 2.01
C TYR A 105 6.45 5.84 1.41
N TYR A 106 6.13 6.74 0.47
CA TYR A 106 4.86 6.76 -0.24
C TYR A 106 4.62 5.43 -0.98
N ALA A 107 5.60 4.97 -1.76
CA ALA A 107 5.52 3.72 -2.48
C ALA A 107 5.32 2.52 -1.54
N ALA A 108 6.04 2.49 -0.41
CA ALA A 108 5.89 1.43 0.58
C ALA A 108 4.51 1.43 1.23
N VAL A 109 3.97 2.59 1.64
CA VAL A 109 2.65 2.67 2.27
C VAL A 109 1.54 2.31 1.28
N LEU A 110 1.63 2.76 0.02
CA LEU A 110 0.68 2.39 -1.03
C LEU A 110 0.71 0.87 -1.28
N ALA A 111 1.91 0.29 -1.38
CA ALA A 111 2.07 -1.15 -1.57
C ALA A 111 1.47 -1.99 -0.42
N VAL A 112 1.56 -1.51 0.83
CA VAL A 112 0.88 -2.14 1.98
C VAL A 112 -0.63 -2.04 1.83
N HIS A 113 -1.15 -0.85 1.54
CA HIS A 113 -2.58 -0.61 1.42
C HIS A 113 -3.22 -1.51 0.35
N ASP A 114 -2.61 -1.56 -0.85
CA ASP A 114 -3.12 -2.36 -1.96
C ASP A 114 -3.18 -3.85 -1.60
N ARG A 115 -2.18 -4.36 -0.89
CA ARG A 115 -2.14 -5.76 -0.46
C ARG A 115 -3.15 -6.07 0.61
N GLU A 116 -3.34 -5.15 1.57
CA GLU A 116 -4.38 -5.29 2.59
C GLU A 116 -5.78 -5.26 1.95
N GLU A 117 -6.02 -4.41 0.95
CA GLU A 117 -7.29 -4.37 0.20
C GLU A 117 -7.49 -5.63 -0.65
N LEU A 118 -6.47 -6.11 -1.35
CA LEU A 118 -6.52 -7.38 -2.08
C LEU A 118 -6.84 -8.56 -1.15
N GLN A 119 -6.19 -8.62 0.02
CA GLN A 119 -6.46 -9.64 1.03
C GLN A 119 -7.92 -9.56 1.51
N ARG A 120 -8.44 -8.34 1.76
CA ARG A 120 -9.85 -8.14 2.15
C ARG A 120 -10.82 -8.65 1.08
N LEU A 121 -10.55 -8.38 -0.19
CA LEU A 121 -11.39 -8.83 -1.30
C LEU A 121 -11.34 -10.36 -1.45
N LEU A 122 -10.14 -10.94 -1.46
CA LEU A 122 -9.95 -12.40 -1.60
C LEU A 122 -10.59 -13.19 -0.45
N CYS A 123 -10.47 -12.70 0.79
CA CYS A 123 -11.07 -13.35 1.96
C CYS A 123 -12.60 -13.19 2.03
N ARG A 124 -13.20 -12.30 1.22
CA ARG A 124 -14.66 -12.10 1.12
C ARG A 124 -15.29 -12.80 -0.08
N GLN A 125 -14.48 -13.31 -1.02
CA GLN A 125 -14.98 -14.16 -2.07
C GLN A 125 -15.40 -15.50 -1.46
N SER A 126 -16.71 -15.68 -1.26
CA SER A 126 -17.29 -17.02 -1.14
C SER A 126 -16.80 -17.81 -2.34
N PRO A 127 -16.18 -19.00 -2.16
CA PRO A 127 -15.90 -19.86 -3.29
C PRO A 127 -17.25 -20.18 -3.92
N ASP A 128 -17.53 -19.61 -5.08
CA ASP A 128 -18.72 -19.93 -5.86
C ASP A 128 -18.53 -21.37 -6.35
N LEU A 129 -18.99 -22.28 -5.51
CA LEU A 129 -19.05 -23.71 -5.77
C LEU A 129 -20.38 -23.90 -6.47
N PHE A 130 -20.36 -24.48 -7.67
CA PHE A 130 -21.50 -24.87 -8.51
C PHE A 130 -21.90 -23.89 -9.63
N THR A 131 -21.15 -23.93 -10.74
CA THR A 131 -21.74 -24.07 -12.08
C THR A 131 -21.10 -25.27 -12.78
#